data_AF-A0A942BAU4-F1
#
_entry.id   AF-A0A942BAU4-F1
#
_cell.length_a   1.000
_cell.length_b   1.000
_cell.length_c   1.000
_cell.angle_alpha   90.00
_cell.angle_beta   90.00
_cell.angle_gamma   90.00
#
_symmetry.space_group_name_H-M   'P 1'
#
loop_
_entity.id
_entity.type
_entity.pdbx_description
1 polymer ?
#
loop_
_entity_poly.entity_id
_entity_poly.type
_entity_poly.pdbx_seq_one_letter_code
_entity_poly.pdbx_strand_id
1 'polypeptide(L)'
;MPTEGLKQRKAVVDVSATRRKPSLAQHRRVEFAGIGLIAVGAVVLITLILGKGGLIGDSATGMFRTVVGQGAWAVPFVLFFAGGCLVMGKAAFQAQRVFWGTLLVFLGLLAFFAKDVGGDFFDPEALSSGGGYFGGSAAWAMHTLLGPAHWVGNVVFLLVGALLCVEAPVREILERAAASARKPIDKIRKTPVKAEKSALKESDEDKDVRRRATVRMLEENQAEPSPVRAKPLRQDSEPAKTVELAIDAMAPKDGYKLPPLSLLVEPSNKAKRDPKEIQRNIEVLEDTLEQFNIDSNVVEVAHGPTITRYEVQLGPGIRVNRITALADNIAMSLAASHVRVEAPIPGKSAIGVEVPNTQRVMVTLREMVDTLEFHDQASKLTVALGKDVSGVHKYTDLTRMPHLLVGGATNSGKSICLATIIMSLILRLSPKELRLVMIDPKRVEMTFFEGLPHLMCPVVKDVKEAPGVLRAVVREMDRRYERFSEAGVRNIDGWNAKVEPEEKLSYIVVIVDELADLM
;
A
#
# COMPACT_ATOMS: atom_id res chain seq x y z
N MET A 1 -38.01 -26.91 33.90
CA MET A 1 -38.66 -25.70 33.34
C MET A 1 -37.71 -24.52 33.52
N PRO A 2 -37.49 -23.68 32.51
CA PRO A 2 -36.34 -22.78 32.41
C PRO A 2 -36.66 -21.33 32.77
N THR A 3 -35.69 -20.59 33.30
CA THR A 3 -35.49 -19.13 33.06
C THR A 3 -34.11 -18.70 33.52
N GLU A 4 -33.59 -17.65 32.87
CA GLU A 4 -32.29 -16.96 33.04
C GLU A 4 -31.15 -17.54 32.17
N GLY A 5 -30.62 -16.87 31.15
CA GLY A 5 -30.52 -15.43 30.94
C GLY A 5 -29.05 -14.95 30.94
N LEU A 6 -28.12 -15.72 30.37
CA LEU A 6 -26.71 -15.33 30.26
C LEU A 6 -26.38 -14.82 28.85
N LYS A 7 -26.41 -13.50 28.71
CA LYS A 7 -25.81 -12.74 27.61
C LYS A 7 -24.30 -12.98 27.57
N GLN A 8 -23.82 -13.83 26.68
CA GLN A 8 -22.41 -13.83 26.28
C GLN A 8 -22.17 -12.75 25.22
N ARG A 9 -21.46 -11.68 25.60
CA ARG A 9 -20.88 -10.70 24.67
C ARG A 9 -19.79 -11.40 23.85
N LYS A 10 -20.03 -11.62 22.55
CA LYS A 10 -18.97 -11.99 21.60
C LYS A 10 -18.02 -10.80 21.44
N ALA A 11 -16.79 -10.94 21.91
CA ALA A 11 -15.71 -10.04 21.56
C ALA A 11 -15.43 -10.18 20.06
N VAL A 12 -15.69 -9.12 19.31
CA VAL A 12 -15.30 -8.98 17.90
C VAL A 12 -13.79 -8.79 17.90
N VAL A 13 -13.05 -9.83 17.48
CA VAL A 13 -11.61 -9.70 17.22
C VAL A 13 -11.46 -9.08 15.84
N ASP A 14 -11.08 -7.81 15.84
CA ASP A 14 -10.77 -7.01 14.66
C ASP A 14 -9.44 -7.53 14.06
N VAL A 15 -9.52 -8.30 12.98
CA VAL A 15 -8.35 -8.80 12.24
C VAL A 15 -7.98 -7.78 11.17
N SER A 16 -7.53 -6.61 11.62
CA SER A 16 -6.92 -5.61 10.74
C SER A 16 -5.40 -5.84 10.66
N ALA A 17 -4.95 -6.32 9.50
CA ALA A 17 -3.63 -6.11 8.90
C ALA A 17 -2.41 -6.05 9.85
N THR A 18 -1.77 -7.20 10.08
CA THR A 18 -0.34 -7.24 10.40
C THR A 18 0.48 -6.95 9.14
N ARG A 19 0.50 -5.68 8.71
CA ARG A 19 1.72 -5.14 8.09
C ARG A 19 2.84 -5.41 9.08
N ARG A 20 3.93 -6.08 8.67
CA ARG A 20 5.15 -6.18 9.48
C ARG A 20 5.59 -4.75 9.81
N LYS A 21 5.14 -4.23 10.95
CA LYS A 21 5.72 -3.04 11.56
C LYS A 21 7.18 -3.43 11.81
N PRO A 22 8.16 -2.66 11.32
CA PRO A 22 9.55 -2.84 11.74
C PRO A 22 9.55 -2.99 13.26
N SER A 23 10.27 -3.99 13.78
CA SER A 23 10.20 -4.35 15.19
C SER A 23 10.35 -3.09 16.06
N LEU A 24 9.61 -2.99 17.16
CA LEU A 24 9.72 -1.88 18.12
C LEU A 24 11.17 -1.64 18.60
N ALA A 25 12.05 -2.65 18.45
CA ALA A 25 13.48 -2.55 18.70
C ALA A 25 14.23 -1.78 17.60
N GLN A 26 13.85 -1.93 16.32
CA GLN A 26 14.47 -1.24 15.19
C GLN A 26 14.08 0.25 15.14
N HIS A 27 12.81 0.59 15.45
CA HIS A 27 12.40 2.01 15.59
C HIS A 27 13.16 2.70 16.72
N ARG A 28 13.23 2.07 17.90
CA ARG A 28 14.00 2.62 19.02
C ARG A 28 15.48 2.83 18.69
N ARG A 29 16.13 1.91 17.96
CA ARG A 29 17.53 2.08 17.54
C ARG A 29 17.73 3.29 16.63
N VAL A 30 16.83 3.54 15.69
CA VAL A 30 16.91 4.69 14.77
C VAL A 30 16.62 5.99 15.49
N GLU A 31 15.65 6.00 16.41
CA GLU A 31 15.35 7.15 17.27
C GLU A 31 16.53 7.51 18.19
N PHE A 32 17.16 6.52 18.83
CA PHE A 32 18.37 6.75 19.65
C PHE A 32 19.54 7.27 18.81
N ALA A 33 19.73 6.75 17.59
CA ALA A 33 20.75 7.26 16.68
C ALA A 33 20.46 8.71 16.25
N GLY A 34 19.21 9.05 15.97
CA GLY A 34 18.79 10.42 15.63
C GLY A 34 18.98 11.41 16.77
N ILE A 35 18.57 11.04 17.98
CA ILE A 35 18.79 11.84 19.20
C ILE A 35 20.29 12.01 19.48
N GLY A 36 21.08 10.94 19.30
CA GLY A 36 22.54 11.00 19.41
C GLY A 36 23.17 11.99 18.42
N LEU A 37 22.70 12.00 17.17
CA LEU A 37 23.19 12.93 16.14
C LEU A 37 22.87 14.39 16.50
N ILE A 38 21.68 14.65 17.03
CA ILE A 38 21.28 15.98 17.52
C ILE A 38 22.15 16.39 18.71
N ALA A 39 22.40 15.49 19.66
CA ALA A 39 23.25 15.78 20.81
C ALA A 39 24.68 16.13 20.39
N VAL A 40 25.26 15.38 19.44
CA VAL A 40 26.58 15.69 18.87
C VAL A 40 26.58 17.05 18.17
N GLY A 41 25.54 17.35 17.38
CA GLY A 41 25.37 18.65 16.73
C GLY A 41 25.35 19.82 17.74
N ALA A 42 24.65 19.64 18.86
CA ALA A 42 24.61 20.64 19.93
C ALA A 42 25.98 20.83 20.60
N VAL A 43 26.71 19.75 20.88
CA VAL A 43 28.07 19.81 21.46
C VAL A 43 29.03 20.52 20.50
N VAL A 44 28.98 20.23 19.20
CA VAL A 44 29.82 20.91 18.20
C VAL A 44 29.46 22.40 18.12
N LEU A 45 28.17 22.76 18.12
CA LEU A 45 27.73 24.16 18.09
C LEU A 45 28.19 24.93 19.33
N ILE A 46 28.01 24.33 20.52
CA ILE A 46 28.47 24.87 21.80
C ILE A 46 29.99 25.06 21.76
N THR A 47 30.74 24.09 21.25
CA THR A 47 32.20 24.17 21.13
C THR A 47 32.64 25.30 20.19
N LEU A 48 31.94 25.52 19.08
CA LEU A 48 32.26 26.60 18.13
C LEU A 48 31.89 28.00 18.65
N ILE A 49 30.84 28.11 19.48
CA ILE A 49 30.39 29.39 20.06
C ILE A 49 31.21 29.75 21.30
N LEU A 50 31.39 28.81 22.23
CA LEU A 50 32.08 29.01 23.52
C LEU A 50 33.59 28.77 23.44
N GLY A 51 34.10 28.27 22.32
CA GLY A 51 35.50 27.92 22.14
C GLY A 51 36.48 29.07 22.36
N LYS A 52 36.03 30.32 22.22
CA LYS A 52 36.84 31.54 22.40
C LYS A 52 37.14 31.90 23.87
N GLY A 53 37.59 30.94 24.68
CA GLY A 53 37.85 31.21 26.10
C GLY A 53 38.46 30.09 26.95
N GLY A 54 38.86 28.95 26.37
CA GLY A 54 39.50 27.87 27.13
C GLY A 54 40.38 26.96 26.28
N LEU A 55 41.47 26.42 26.86
CA LEU A 55 42.48 25.59 26.15
C LEU A 55 41.86 24.45 25.31
N ILE A 56 40.83 23.80 25.86
CA ILE A 56 40.14 22.67 25.22
C ILE A 56 39.26 23.17 24.06
N GLY A 57 38.61 24.33 24.23
CA GLY A 57 37.71 24.92 23.24
C GLY A 57 38.44 25.47 22.01
N ASP A 58 39.57 26.15 22.23
CA ASP A 58 40.40 26.68 21.14
C ASP A 58 41.08 25.55 20.35
N SER A 59 41.57 24.52 21.04
CA SER A 59 42.20 23.35 20.40
C SER A 59 41.17 22.52 19.62
N ALA A 60 39.99 22.30 20.17
CA ALA A 60 38.90 21.61 19.48
C ALA A 60 38.40 22.41 18.26
N THR A 61 38.19 23.72 18.42
CA THR A 61 37.76 24.61 17.32
C THR A 61 38.82 24.68 16.22
N GLY A 62 40.10 24.74 16.59
CA GLY A 62 41.23 24.67 15.66
C GLY A 62 41.21 23.37 14.86
N MET A 63 41.09 22.22 15.54
CA MET A 63 41.00 20.91 14.89
C MET A 63 39.79 20.81 13.94
N PHE A 64 38.60 21.27 14.35
CA PHE A 64 37.42 21.27 13.48
C PHE A 64 37.57 22.17 12.26
N ARG A 65 38.18 23.35 12.41
CA ARG A 65 38.46 24.26 11.29
C ARG A 65 39.55 23.76 10.37
N THR A 66 40.54 23.02 10.87
CA THR A 66 41.54 22.38 10.01
C THR A 66 40.91 21.25 9.18
N VAL A 67 40.01 20.47 9.79
CA VAL A 67 39.39 19.31 9.13
C VAL A 67 38.26 19.71 8.17
N VAL A 68 37.41 20.66 8.56
CA VAL A 68 36.17 21.02 7.82
C VAL A 68 36.20 22.47 7.29
N GLY A 69 37.19 23.28 7.67
CA GLY A 69 37.33 24.64 7.21
C GLY A 69 36.25 25.57 7.76
N GLN A 70 35.86 26.56 6.93
CA GLN A 70 34.77 27.49 7.21
C GLN A 70 33.41 26.80 7.31
N GLY A 71 33.27 25.60 6.73
CA GLY A 71 32.06 24.80 6.81
C GLY A 71 31.80 24.18 8.20
N ALA A 72 32.71 24.34 9.16
CA ALA A 72 32.51 23.91 10.54
C ALA A 72 31.19 24.46 11.16
N TRP A 73 30.79 25.68 10.79
CA TRP A 73 29.53 26.28 11.25
C TRP A 73 28.27 25.64 10.66
N ALA A 74 28.38 25.00 9.49
CA ALA A 74 27.27 24.30 8.85
C ALA A 74 27.08 22.87 9.40
N VAL A 75 28.12 22.27 10.00
CA VAL A 75 28.08 20.91 10.56
C VAL A 75 26.95 20.71 11.58
N PRO A 76 26.75 21.58 12.60
CA PRO A 76 25.64 21.41 13.55
C PRO A 76 24.27 21.38 12.89
N PHE A 77 24.03 22.25 11.90
CA PHE A 77 22.73 22.32 11.21
C PHE A 77 22.47 21.09 10.35
N VAL A 78 23.51 20.55 9.70
CA VAL A 78 23.42 19.27 8.97
C VAL A 78 23.10 18.11 9.91
N LEU A 79 23.74 18.06 11.08
CA LEU A 79 23.49 17.03 12.10
C LEU A 79 22.08 17.17 12.71
N PHE A 80 21.60 18.39 12.94
CA PHE A 80 20.22 18.62 13.39
C PHE A 80 19.19 18.21 12.35
N PHE A 81 19.41 18.56 11.08
CA PHE A 81 18.51 18.19 9.99
C PHE A 81 18.45 16.67 9.80
N ALA A 82 19.62 16.02 9.70
CA ALA A 82 19.70 14.57 9.58
C ALA A 82 19.10 13.85 10.81
N GLY A 83 19.39 14.33 12.02
CA GLY A 83 18.84 13.76 13.25
C GLY A 83 17.33 13.94 13.37
N GLY A 84 16.79 15.11 12.97
CA GLY A 84 15.36 15.38 12.91
C GLY A 84 14.65 14.47 11.91
N CYS A 85 15.25 14.25 10.72
CA CYS A 85 14.71 13.30 9.73
C CYS A 85 14.68 11.86 10.25
N LEU A 86 15.67 11.44 11.04
CA LEU A 86 15.71 10.10 11.67
C LEU A 86 14.64 9.93 12.76
N VAL A 87 14.36 10.98 13.54
CA VAL A 87 13.35 10.97 14.60
C VAL A 87 11.91 11.05 14.04
N MET A 88 11.70 11.72 12.90
CA MET A 88 10.37 11.87 12.28
C MET A 88 9.82 10.59 11.61
N GLY A 89 10.48 9.43 11.76
CA GLY A 89 9.84 8.12 11.57
C GLY A 89 9.57 7.70 10.13
N LYS A 90 10.32 8.22 9.15
CA LYS A 90 10.32 7.66 7.78
C LYS A 90 11.22 6.41 7.73
N ALA A 91 10.81 5.39 6.97
CA ALA A 91 11.35 4.02 7.01
C ALA A 91 12.89 3.97 6.99
N ALA A 92 13.51 2.98 7.65
CA ALA A 92 14.97 2.87 7.78
C ALA A 92 15.74 2.95 6.45
N PHE A 93 15.12 2.56 5.33
CA PHE A 93 15.69 2.68 3.99
C PHE A 93 15.67 4.12 3.45
N GLN A 94 14.64 4.92 3.78
CA GLN A 94 14.54 6.35 3.48
C GLN A 94 15.55 7.16 4.31
N ALA A 95 15.75 6.78 5.58
CA ALA A 95 16.73 7.39 6.47
C ALA A 95 18.17 7.30 5.92
N GLN A 96 18.58 6.13 5.44
CA GLN A 96 19.91 5.94 4.84
C GLN A 96 20.07 6.79 3.57
N ARG A 97 19.04 6.90 2.72
CA ARG A 97 19.08 7.72 1.50
C ARG A 97 19.26 9.21 1.81
N VAL A 98 18.50 9.74 2.76
CA VAL A 98 18.57 11.16 3.16
C VAL A 98 19.91 11.48 3.81
N PHE A 99 20.46 10.55 4.61
CA PHE A 99 21.80 10.68 5.19
C PHE A 99 22.87 10.83 4.10
N TRP A 100 22.90 9.92 3.13
CA TRP A 100 23.85 9.99 2.02
C TRP A 100 23.64 11.23 1.14
N GLY A 101 22.40 11.61 0.86
CA GLY A 101 22.09 12.84 0.11
C GLY A 101 22.60 14.10 0.81
N THR A 102 22.34 14.22 2.12
CA THR A 102 22.76 15.40 2.91
C THR A 102 24.29 15.45 3.02
N LEU A 103 24.96 14.30 3.18
CA LEU A 103 26.41 14.20 3.18
C LEU A 103 27.03 14.63 1.84
N LEU A 104 26.44 14.21 0.71
CA LEU A 104 26.91 14.59 -0.62
C LEU A 104 26.77 16.09 -0.87
N VAL A 105 25.63 16.68 -0.49
CA VAL A 105 25.44 18.15 -0.56
C VAL A 105 26.47 18.87 0.30
N PHE A 106 26.69 18.40 1.52
CA PHE A 106 27.67 19.00 2.43
C PHE A 106 29.09 18.96 1.86
N LEU A 107 29.54 17.80 1.35
CA LEU A 107 30.85 17.67 0.72
C LEU A 107 30.99 18.51 -0.55
N GLY A 108 29.95 18.59 -1.39
CA GLY A 108 29.96 19.43 -2.58
C GLY A 108 30.05 20.92 -2.26
N LEU A 109 29.41 21.37 -1.17
CA LEU A 109 29.53 22.75 -0.67
C LEU A 109 30.94 23.01 -0.14
N LEU A 110 31.52 22.10 0.64
CA LEU A 110 32.91 22.23 1.10
C LEU A 110 33.90 22.27 -0.07
N ALA A 111 33.69 21.44 -1.10
CA ALA A 111 34.50 21.44 -2.32
C ALA A 111 34.35 22.74 -3.11
N PHE A 112 33.15 23.34 -3.13
CA PHE A 112 32.90 24.61 -3.80
C PHE A 112 33.64 25.78 -3.13
N PHE A 113 33.76 25.76 -1.81
CA PHE A 113 34.49 26.76 -1.03
C PHE A 113 35.98 26.39 -0.83
N ALA A 114 36.45 25.28 -1.38
CA ALA A 114 37.87 24.95 -1.38
C ALA A 114 38.61 25.94 -2.30
N LYS A 115 39.72 26.48 -1.80
CA LYS A 115 40.61 27.34 -2.56
C LYS A 115 41.87 26.56 -2.86
N ASP A 116 42.45 26.76 -4.03
CA ASP A 116 43.80 26.32 -4.34
C ASP A 116 44.76 27.50 -4.24
N VAL A 117 45.95 27.26 -3.71
CA VAL A 117 47.06 28.21 -3.75
C VAL A 117 48.10 27.59 -4.67
N GLY A 118 48.18 28.10 -5.91
CA GLY A 118 49.11 27.58 -6.91
C GLY A 118 48.86 26.13 -7.36
N GLY A 119 47.62 25.64 -7.26
CA GLY A 119 47.24 24.26 -7.61
C GLY A 119 47.40 23.25 -6.47
N ASP A 120 47.84 23.67 -5.28
CA ASP A 120 47.83 22.83 -4.08
C ASP A 120 46.59 23.13 -3.22
N PHE A 121 45.76 22.11 -3.01
CA PHE A 121 44.54 22.16 -2.19
C PHE A 121 44.82 21.83 -0.71
N PHE A 122 46.04 21.44 -0.37
CA PHE A 122 46.45 21.02 0.97
C PHE A 122 47.39 22.03 1.65
N ASP A 123 47.52 23.24 1.08
CA ASP A 123 48.24 24.33 1.73
C ASP A 123 47.52 24.76 3.04
N PRO A 124 48.24 24.97 4.16
CA PRO A 124 47.64 25.34 5.45
C PRO A 124 46.79 26.64 5.43
N GLU A 125 47.13 27.61 4.59
CA GLU A 125 46.35 28.85 4.44
C GLU A 125 45.09 28.62 3.60
N ALA A 126 45.17 27.75 2.58
CA ALA A 126 44.05 27.35 1.75
C ALA A 126 43.02 26.50 2.52
N LEU A 127 43.51 25.56 3.35
CA LEU A 127 42.71 24.67 4.19
C LEU A 127 41.89 25.44 5.22
N SER A 128 42.49 26.43 5.90
CA SER A 128 41.85 27.21 6.96
C SER A 128 40.88 28.29 6.44
N SER A 129 41.13 28.82 5.24
CA SER A 129 40.29 29.84 4.60
C SER A 129 39.22 29.28 3.66
N GLY A 130 39.24 27.97 3.36
CA GLY A 130 38.31 27.26 2.49
C GLY A 130 37.55 26.12 3.19
N GLY A 131 37.37 24.99 2.50
CA GLY A 131 36.58 23.83 2.94
C GLY A 131 37.31 22.80 3.82
N GLY A 132 38.50 23.13 4.36
CA GLY A 132 39.32 22.21 5.17
C GLY A 132 39.79 20.98 4.39
N TYR A 133 40.34 19.99 5.09
CA TYR A 133 40.80 18.74 4.45
C TYR A 133 39.69 18.03 3.66
N PHE A 134 38.45 18.03 4.14
CA PHE A 134 37.34 17.39 3.42
C PHE A 134 37.00 18.12 2.11
N GLY A 135 36.92 19.45 2.13
CA GLY A 135 36.69 20.25 0.93
C GLY A 135 37.87 20.20 -0.04
N GLY A 136 39.10 20.31 0.46
CA GLY A 136 40.33 20.20 -0.34
C GLY A 136 40.48 18.83 -0.99
N SER A 137 40.21 17.73 -0.26
CA SER A 137 40.25 16.38 -0.84
C SER A 137 39.19 16.17 -1.92
N ALA A 138 37.96 16.66 -1.68
CA ALA A 138 36.87 16.56 -2.65
C ALA A 138 37.13 17.42 -3.90
N ALA A 139 37.65 18.64 -3.73
CA ALA A 139 38.03 19.53 -4.82
C ALA A 139 39.22 18.97 -5.63
N TRP A 140 40.25 18.45 -4.94
CA TRP A 140 41.37 17.75 -5.57
C TRP A 140 40.89 16.56 -6.39
N ALA A 141 40.05 15.68 -5.84
CA ALA A 141 39.52 14.53 -6.56
C ALA A 141 38.74 14.95 -7.82
N MET A 142 37.91 16.00 -7.73
CA MET A 142 37.18 16.53 -8.87
C MET A 142 38.13 17.15 -9.91
N HIS A 143 39.17 17.86 -9.47
CA HIS A 143 40.18 18.43 -10.35
C HIS A 143 41.01 17.34 -11.04
N THR A 144 41.37 16.26 -10.34
CA THR A 144 42.09 15.12 -10.94
C THR A 144 41.23 14.35 -11.94
N LEU A 145 39.93 14.17 -11.66
CA LEU A 145 39.02 13.40 -12.52
C LEU A 145 38.49 14.19 -13.72
N LEU A 146 38.22 15.48 -13.55
CA LEU A 146 37.53 16.32 -14.56
C LEU A 146 38.38 17.49 -15.08
N GLY A 147 39.58 17.71 -14.54
CA GLY A 147 40.49 18.76 -14.97
C GLY A 147 39.85 20.16 -14.86
N PRO A 148 39.98 21.02 -15.88
CA PRO A 148 39.38 22.36 -15.89
C PRO A 148 37.85 22.38 -15.73
N ALA A 149 37.17 21.26 -16.00
CA ALA A 149 35.71 21.14 -15.91
C ALA A 149 35.21 20.65 -14.53
N HIS A 150 36.08 20.59 -13.51
CA HIS A 150 35.72 20.16 -12.16
C HIS A 150 34.53 20.91 -11.54
N TRP A 151 34.33 22.18 -11.90
CA TRP A 151 33.18 22.96 -11.46
C TRP A 151 31.84 22.38 -11.94
N VAL A 152 31.79 21.81 -13.16
CA VAL A 152 30.60 21.12 -13.70
C VAL A 152 30.33 19.85 -12.89
N GLY A 153 31.38 19.07 -12.62
CA GLY A 153 31.29 17.87 -11.80
C GLY A 153 30.73 18.17 -10.41
N ASN A 154 31.19 19.26 -9.78
CA ASN A 154 30.69 19.66 -8.46
C ASN A 154 29.23 20.11 -8.48
N VAL A 155 28.78 20.82 -9.52
CA VAL A 155 27.35 21.18 -9.70
C VAL A 155 26.49 19.93 -9.85
N VAL A 156 26.94 18.94 -10.64
CA VAL A 156 26.24 17.66 -10.78
C VAL A 156 26.21 16.91 -9.44
N PHE A 157 27.31 16.90 -8.70
CA PHE A 157 27.43 16.27 -7.39
C PHE A 157 26.43 16.86 -6.37
N LEU A 158 26.31 18.19 -6.34
CA LEU A 158 25.31 18.90 -5.53
C LEU A 158 23.87 18.60 -5.95
N LEU A 159 23.60 18.53 -7.27
CA LEU A 159 22.28 18.21 -7.80
C LEU A 159 21.86 16.78 -7.46
N VAL A 160 22.77 15.82 -7.58
CA VAL A 160 22.52 14.41 -7.19
C VAL A 160 22.28 14.30 -5.70
N GLY A 161 23.07 14.97 -4.87
CA GLY A 161 22.85 15.02 -3.42
C GLY A 161 21.48 15.61 -3.05
N ALA A 162 21.11 16.74 -3.67
CA ALA A 162 19.82 17.38 -3.46
C ALA A 162 18.65 16.50 -3.94
N LEU A 163 18.81 15.80 -5.05
CA LEU A 163 17.82 14.86 -5.57
C LEU A 163 17.61 13.67 -4.63
N LEU A 164 18.68 13.15 -4.01
CA LEU A 164 18.58 12.07 -3.02
C LEU A 164 17.84 12.51 -1.74
N CYS A 165 17.94 13.79 -1.39
CA CYS A 165 17.21 14.39 -0.27
C CYS A 165 15.72 14.60 -0.56
N VAL A 166 15.34 14.90 -1.81
CA VAL A 166 13.96 15.20 -2.18
C VAL A 166 13.25 13.94 -2.68
N GLU A 167 12.20 13.54 -1.96
CA GLU A 167 11.34 12.39 -2.31
C GLU A 167 10.34 12.72 -3.43
N ALA A 168 10.64 13.69 -4.30
CA ALA A 168 9.76 14.09 -5.39
C ALA A 168 10.36 13.68 -6.74
N PRO A 169 9.57 13.09 -7.65
CA PRO A 169 10.01 12.92 -9.03
C PRO A 169 10.33 14.31 -9.61
N VAL A 170 11.47 14.43 -10.30
CA VAL A 170 12.01 15.67 -10.90
C VAL A 170 10.93 16.50 -11.62
N ARG A 171 9.92 15.83 -12.18
CA ARG A 171 8.75 16.40 -12.84
C ARG A 171 7.92 17.35 -11.95
N GLU A 172 7.72 17.04 -10.67
CA GLU A 172 6.93 17.87 -9.75
C GLU A 172 7.65 19.17 -9.37
N ILE A 173 8.99 19.12 -9.27
CA ILE A 173 9.83 20.29 -8.98
C ILE A 173 9.87 21.21 -10.21
N LEU A 174 9.97 20.62 -11.41
CA LEU A 174 9.98 21.37 -12.67
C LEU A 174 8.63 22.08 -12.91
N GLU A 175 7.51 21.43 -12.59
CA GLU A 175 6.17 22.04 -12.68
C GLU A 175 6.00 23.19 -11.67
N ARG A 176 6.52 23.07 -10.44
CA ARG A 176 6.49 24.14 -9.43
C ARG A 176 7.42 25.31 -9.80
N ALA A 177 8.59 25.04 -10.37
CA ALA A 177 9.51 26.07 -10.86
C ALA A 177 8.93 26.82 -12.06
N ALA A 178 8.32 26.10 -13.02
CA ALA A 178 7.61 26.70 -14.16
C ALA A 178 6.40 27.54 -13.73
N ALA A 179 5.67 27.11 -12.69
CA ALA A 179 4.57 27.90 -12.11
C ALA A 179 5.06 29.16 -11.39
N SER A 180 6.25 29.13 -10.78
CA SER A 180 6.86 30.31 -10.13
C SER A 180 7.39 31.32 -11.15
N ALA A 181 7.94 30.85 -12.28
CA ALA A 181 8.41 31.70 -13.37
C ALA A 181 7.30 32.43 -14.14
N ARG A 182 6.04 31.97 -14.03
CA ARG A 182 4.86 32.61 -14.65
C ARG A 182 4.30 33.79 -13.84
N LYS A 183 4.64 33.92 -12.55
CA LYS A 183 4.11 34.96 -11.65
C LYS A 183 4.49 36.42 -12.00
N PRO A 184 5.61 36.74 -12.68
CA PRO A 184 5.91 38.13 -13.06
C PRO A 184 5.12 38.61 -14.30
N ILE A 185 4.61 37.71 -15.13
CA ILE A 185 4.01 38.07 -16.43
C ILE A 185 2.54 38.51 -16.29
N ASP A 186 1.80 37.98 -15.31
CA ASP A 186 0.39 38.35 -15.09
C ASP A 186 0.20 39.68 -14.33
N LYS A 187 1.26 40.25 -13.74
CA LYS A 187 1.18 41.53 -13.01
C LYS A 187 1.21 42.77 -13.90
N ILE A 188 1.53 42.64 -15.19
CA ILE A 188 1.64 43.77 -16.13
C ILE A 188 0.29 44.06 -16.83
N ARG A 189 -0.69 43.16 -16.78
CA ARG A 189 -1.90 43.23 -17.63
C ARG A 189 -3.18 43.74 -16.97
N LYS A 190 -3.14 44.25 -15.73
CA LYS A 190 -4.33 44.81 -15.07
C LYS A 190 -4.07 46.17 -14.42
N THR A 191 -4.10 47.21 -15.25
CA THR A 191 -4.62 48.52 -14.86
C THR A 191 -6.00 48.65 -15.49
N PRO A 192 -7.01 49.11 -14.74
CA PRO A 192 -7.43 50.48 -14.98
C PRO A 192 -7.82 51.28 -13.72
N VAL A 193 -7.45 52.56 -13.76
CA VAL A 193 -8.27 53.75 -13.47
C VAL A 193 -9.33 53.65 -12.37
N LYS A 194 -9.16 54.38 -11.26
CA LYS A 194 -9.79 55.71 -11.04
C LYS A 194 -9.38 56.30 -9.69
N ALA A 195 -8.90 57.53 -9.75
CA ALA A 195 -8.73 58.43 -8.61
C ALA A 195 -10.08 59.03 -8.22
N GLU A 196 -10.42 59.06 -6.94
CA GLU A 196 -10.89 60.26 -6.23
C GLU A 196 -11.18 59.98 -4.74
N LYS A 197 -10.68 60.91 -3.91
CA LYS A 197 -11.15 61.35 -2.58
C LYS A 197 -11.09 60.33 -1.42
N SER A 198 -10.13 60.42 -0.50
CA SER A 198 -9.83 61.48 0.50
C SER A 198 -10.70 61.43 1.76
N ALA A 199 -10.00 61.27 2.90
CA ALA A 199 -10.31 61.75 4.26
C ALA A 199 -11.47 61.01 4.98
N LEU A 200 -11.28 60.33 6.12
CA LEU A 200 -10.87 60.86 7.43
C LEU A 200 -10.59 59.69 8.42
N LYS A 201 -9.74 59.99 9.40
CA LYS A 201 -9.35 59.15 10.55
C LYS A 201 -10.37 59.27 11.71
N GLU A 202 -10.15 58.41 12.73
CA GLU A 202 -10.65 58.42 14.13
C GLU A 202 -11.89 57.54 14.39
N SER A 203 -12.06 56.85 15.52
CA SER A 203 -11.33 56.68 16.80
C SER A 203 -11.83 55.40 17.53
N ASP A 204 -11.23 55.07 18.67
CA ASP A 204 -11.23 53.77 19.37
C ASP A 204 -12.40 53.48 20.35
N GLU A 205 -13.61 54.03 20.16
CA GLU A 205 -14.69 53.88 21.17
C GLU A 205 -15.73 52.75 20.93
N ASP A 206 -15.60 51.91 19.90
CA ASP A 206 -16.68 50.99 19.50
C ASP A 206 -16.46 49.50 19.81
N LYS A 207 -15.64 49.18 20.84
CA LYS A 207 -15.36 47.79 21.25
C LYS A 207 -16.25 47.25 22.38
N ASP A 208 -16.95 48.10 23.13
CA ASP A 208 -17.76 47.66 24.28
C ASP A 208 -19.26 47.43 23.99
N VAL A 209 -19.76 47.88 22.83
CA VAL A 209 -21.15 47.61 22.40
C VAL A 209 -21.28 46.24 21.73
N ARG A 210 -20.24 45.77 21.03
CA ARG A 210 -20.26 44.47 20.34
C ARG A 210 -20.20 43.25 21.26
N ARG A 211 -19.64 43.40 22.47
CA ARG A 211 -19.51 42.26 23.42
C ARG A 211 -20.82 41.92 24.13
N ARG A 212 -21.74 42.87 24.27
CA ARG A 212 -23.08 42.66 24.86
C ARG A 212 -24.12 42.08 23.89
N ALA A 213 -23.88 42.17 22.57
CA ALA A 213 -24.75 41.57 21.57
C ALA A 213 -24.51 40.06 21.38
N THR A 214 -23.30 39.56 21.65
CA THR A 214 -22.93 38.16 21.39
C THR A 214 -23.44 37.17 22.45
N VAL A 215 -23.70 37.63 23.69
CA VAL A 215 -24.18 36.74 24.77
C VAL A 215 -25.69 36.51 24.68
N ARG A 216 -26.45 37.39 24.02
CA ARG A 216 -27.91 37.31 23.93
C ARG A 216 -28.42 36.45 22.75
N MET A 217 -27.54 35.95 21.88
CA MET A 217 -27.91 35.13 20.72
C MET A 217 -27.56 33.64 20.86
N LEU A 218 -27.12 33.19 22.05
CA LEU A 218 -26.72 31.80 22.30
C LEU A 218 -27.73 30.97 23.12
N GLU A 219 -28.88 31.52 23.50
CA GLU A 219 -29.88 30.81 24.32
C GLU A 219 -31.19 30.46 23.59
N GLU A 220 -31.34 30.77 22.30
CA GLU A 220 -32.58 30.50 21.57
C GLU A 220 -32.29 29.78 20.25
N ASN A 221 -32.22 28.44 20.32
CA ASN A 221 -32.76 27.50 19.33
C ASN A 221 -32.35 26.05 19.64
N GLN A 222 -33.17 25.40 20.47
CA GLN A 222 -33.37 23.94 20.43
C GLN A 222 -34.61 23.67 19.57
N ALA A 223 -34.43 23.12 18.36
CA ALA A 223 -35.43 22.36 17.60
C ALA A 223 -34.80 21.71 16.35
N GLU A 224 -35.44 20.65 15.86
CA GLU A 224 -35.00 19.52 15.02
C GLU A 224 -34.39 19.80 13.62
N PRO A 225 -33.66 18.81 13.02
CA PRO A 225 -32.95 18.99 11.76
C PRO A 225 -33.80 18.68 10.52
N SER A 226 -33.73 19.58 9.52
CA SER A 226 -34.20 19.39 8.14
C SER A 226 -33.05 19.71 7.17
N PRO A 227 -33.01 19.13 5.94
CA PRO A 227 -31.76 18.74 5.30
C PRO A 227 -31.02 19.89 4.63
N VAL A 228 -29.70 19.87 4.77
CA VAL A 228 -28.78 20.84 4.18
C VAL A 228 -28.65 20.61 2.68
N ARG A 229 -29.14 21.58 1.90
CA ARG A 229 -28.89 21.71 0.47
C ARG A 229 -27.41 22.06 0.24
N ALA A 230 -26.62 21.11 -0.24
CA ALA A 230 -25.23 21.33 -0.60
C ALA A 230 -25.10 22.27 -1.82
N LYS A 231 -24.19 23.25 -1.73
CA LYS A 231 -23.79 24.09 -2.87
C LYS A 231 -22.87 23.29 -3.82
N PRO A 232 -23.00 23.43 -5.14
CA PRO A 232 -22.16 22.70 -6.09
C PRO A 232 -20.75 23.28 -6.13
N LEU A 233 -19.76 22.40 -6.02
CA LEU A 233 -18.35 22.69 -6.27
C LEU A 233 -18.13 22.88 -7.78
N ARG A 234 -17.49 23.99 -8.15
CA ARG A 234 -17.12 24.32 -9.53
C ARG A 234 -16.09 23.29 -10.05
N GLN A 235 -16.41 22.68 -11.18
CA GLN A 235 -15.50 21.86 -11.98
C GLN A 235 -14.77 22.76 -12.98
N ASP A 236 -13.46 22.91 -12.82
CA ASP A 236 -12.56 23.27 -13.90
C ASP A 236 -11.68 22.06 -14.20
N SER A 237 -12.04 21.29 -15.23
CA SER A 237 -11.13 20.39 -15.93
C SER A 237 -11.70 20.07 -17.30
N GLU A 238 -10.87 20.25 -18.34
CA GLU A 238 -11.15 19.93 -19.74
C GLU A 238 -11.85 18.57 -19.92
N PRO A 239 -12.68 18.39 -20.97
CA PRO A 239 -13.48 17.19 -21.13
C PRO A 239 -12.58 16.00 -21.46
N ALA A 240 -12.22 15.22 -20.43
CA ALA A 240 -11.92 13.81 -20.63
C ALA A 240 -13.13 13.20 -21.32
N LYS A 241 -12.91 12.50 -22.45
CA LYS A 241 -13.96 11.73 -23.13
C LYS A 241 -14.78 11.01 -22.08
N THR A 242 -16.03 11.42 -21.93
CA THR A 242 -16.92 10.81 -20.96
C THR A 242 -17.23 9.43 -21.52
N VAL A 243 -16.59 8.40 -20.96
CA VAL A 243 -17.02 7.03 -21.20
C VAL A 243 -18.40 6.94 -20.57
N GLU A 244 -19.44 7.11 -21.38
CA GLU A 244 -20.80 6.85 -20.96
C GLU A 244 -20.89 5.34 -20.68
N LEU A 245 -20.87 4.99 -19.40
CA LEU A 245 -21.37 3.69 -18.99
C LEU A 245 -22.78 3.58 -19.56
N ALA A 246 -23.08 2.48 -20.24
CA ALA A 246 -24.43 2.17 -20.70
C ALA A 246 -25.26 1.75 -19.47
N ILE A 247 -25.52 2.72 -18.57
CA ILE A 247 -26.28 2.51 -17.34
C ILE A 247 -27.76 2.27 -17.69
N ASP A 248 -28.24 2.82 -18.82
CA ASP A 248 -29.64 2.72 -19.28
C ASP A 248 -29.82 2.09 -20.70
N ALA A 249 -28.77 1.71 -21.42
CA ALA A 249 -28.85 1.44 -22.88
C ALA A 249 -28.72 -0.04 -23.34
N MET A 250 -28.83 -1.02 -22.44
CA MET A 250 -29.04 -2.41 -22.87
C MET A 250 -30.27 -2.96 -22.18
N ALA A 251 -31.41 -2.78 -22.86
CA ALA A 251 -32.63 -3.51 -22.58
C ALA A 251 -32.27 -4.98 -22.38
N PRO A 252 -32.71 -5.59 -21.28
CA PRO A 252 -32.35 -6.96 -21.01
C PRO A 252 -32.92 -7.83 -22.12
N LYS A 253 -32.07 -8.65 -22.75
CA LYS A 253 -32.56 -9.63 -23.71
C LYS A 253 -33.42 -10.64 -22.95
N ASP A 254 -34.73 -10.46 -23.00
CA ASP A 254 -35.67 -11.48 -22.56
C ASP A 254 -35.32 -12.79 -23.26
N GLY A 255 -35.20 -13.87 -22.48
CA GLY A 255 -34.73 -15.16 -22.99
C GLY A 255 -33.22 -15.42 -22.92
N TYR A 256 -32.43 -14.64 -22.17
CA TYR A 256 -31.04 -15.01 -21.86
C TYR A 256 -31.00 -16.39 -21.17
N LYS A 257 -30.28 -17.33 -21.77
CA LYS A 257 -30.06 -18.67 -21.21
C LYS A 257 -28.66 -18.73 -20.62
N LEU A 258 -28.56 -19.23 -19.40
CA LEU A 258 -27.27 -19.50 -18.76
C LEU A 258 -26.48 -20.51 -19.60
N PRO A 259 -25.14 -20.34 -19.69
CA PRO A 259 -24.31 -21.27 -20.42
C PRO A 259 -24.34 -22.67 -19.79
N PRO A 260 -24.42 -23.75 -20.59
CA PRO A 260 -24.45 -25.10 -20.03
C PRO A 260 -23.08 -25.50 -19.47
N LEU A 261 -23.07 -26.27 -18.38
CA LEU A 261 -21.83 -26.76 -17.74
C LEU A 261 -21.01 -27.70 -18.64
N SER A 262 -21.61 -28.22 -19.71
CA SER A 262 -20.91 -29.02 -20.73
C SER A 262 -19.81 -28.27 -21.48
N LEU A 263 -19.79 -26.93 -21.40
CA LEU A 263 -18.69 -26.11 -21.92
C LEU A 263 -17.41 -26.23 -21.06
N LEU A 264 -17.55 -26.67 -19.81
CA LEU A 264 -16.42 -26.85 -18.89
C LEU A 264 -15.89 -28.29 -18.97
N VAL A 265 -14.56 -28.40 -18.90
CA VAL A 265 -13.85 -29.68 -18.89
C VAL A 265 -14.21 -30.47 -17.63
N GLU A 266 -14.56 -31.74 -17.80
CA GLU A 266 -14.82 -32.64 -16.68
C GLU A 266 -13.57 -32.85 -15.82
N PRO A 267 -13.74 -33.00 -14.49
CA PRO A 267 -12.62 -33.31 -13.62
C PRO A 267 -11.98 -34.64 -14.08
N SER A 268 -10.65 -34.64 -14.18
CA SER A 268 -9.91 -35.89 -14.34
C SER A 268 -9.96 -36.71 -13.04
N ASN A 269 -9.60 -38.00 -13.12
CA ASN A 269 -9.66 -38.94 -12.00
C ASN A 269 -9.16 -38.33 -10.67
N LYS A 270 -9.92 -38.57 -9.59
CA LYS A 270 -9.59 -38.14 -8.23
C LYS A 270 -8.16 -38.56 -7.86
N ALA A 271 -7.44 -37.70 -7.13
CA ALA A 271 -6.12 -38.00 -6.57
C ALA A 271 -6.18 -39.36 -5.85
N LYS A 272 -5.48 -40.36 -6.39
CA LYS A 272 -5.39 -41.66 -5.73
C LYS A 272 -4.43 -41.48 -4.57
N ARG A 273 -4.96 -41.59 -3.35
CA ARG A 273 -4.18 -41.68 -2.13
C ARG A 273 -3.33 -42.95 -2.19
N ASP A 274 -2.01 -42.83 -2.23
CA ASP A 274 -1.10 -43.98 -2.07
C ASP A 274 -0.81 -44.18 -0.57
N PRO A 275 -1.39 -45.20 0.08
CA PRO A 275 -1.18 -45.42 1.51
C PRO A 275 0.29 -45.71 1.85
N LYS A 276 1.05 -46.29 0.92
CA LYS A 276 2.47 -46.62 1.15
C LYS A 276 3.34 -45.38 1.18
N GLU A 277 3.08 -44.42 0.29
CA GLU A 277 3.77 -43.12 0.26
C GLU A 277 3.50 -42.34 1.55
N ILE A 278 2.24 -42.30 1.99
CA ILE A 278 1.86 -41.61 3.22
C ILE A 278 2.53 -42.23 4.44
N GLN A 279 2.50 -43.56 4.57
CA GLN A 279 3.12 -44.25 5.70
C GLN A 279 4.64 -44.01 5.74
N ARG A 280 5.31 -44.12 4.58
CA ARG A 280 6.74 -43.80 4.46
C ARG A 280 7.04 -42.35 4.88
N ASN A 281 6.22 -41.40 4.46
CA ASN A 281 6.42 -39.99 4.80
C ASN A 281 6.20 -39.71 6.29
N ILE A 282 5.28 -40.42 6.95
CA ILE A 282 5.10 -40.35 8.40
C ILE A 282 6.38 -40.79 9.10
N GLU A 283 6.88 -41.99 8.78
CA GLU A 283 8.09 -42.55 9.37
C GLU A 283 9.30 -41.63 9.17
N VAL A 284 9.53 -41.17 7.93
CA VAL A 284 10.64 -40.25 7.63
C VAL A 284 10.50 -38.92 8.38
N LEU A 285 9.29 -38.40 8.54
CA LEU A 285 9.05 -37.13 9.25
C LEU A 285 9.33 -37.27 10.75
N GLU A 286 8.83 -38.34 11.37
CA GLU A 286 9.06 -38.64 12.78
C GLU A 286 10.55 -38.88 13.06
N ASP A 287 11.20 -39.74 12.27
CA ASP A 287 12.65 -40.03 12.36
C ASP A 287 13.49 -38.76 12.20
N THR A 288 13.12 -37.89 11.26
CA THR A 288 13.84 -36.63 11.03
C THR A 288 13.73 -35.72 12.25
N LEU A 289 12.53 -35.56 12.81
CA LEU A 289 12.34 -34.72 13.99
C LEU A 289 13.05 -35.31 15.21
N GLU A 290 13.05 -36.64 15.37
CA GLU A 290 13.77 -37.33 16.43
C GLU A 290 15.29 -37.11 16.34
N GLN A 291 15.88 -37.16 15.15
CA GLN A 291 17.32 -36.85 14.94
C GLN A 291 17.71 -35.44 15.41
N PHE A 292 16.78 -34.49 15.38
CA PHE A 292 16.96 -33.15 15.93
C PHE A 292 16.57 -33.06 17.41
N ASN A 293 16.37 -34.16 18.13
CA ASN A 293 15.87 -34.21 19.51
C ASN A 293 14.54 -33.45 19.66
N ILE A 294 13.60 -33.70 18.75
CA ILE A 294 12.23 -33.19 18.79
C ILE A 294 11.31 -34.39 18.88
N ASP A 295 10.85 -34.69 20.09
CA ASP A 295 9.83 -35.71 20.33
C ASP A 295 8.48 -35.28 19.74
N SER A 296 7.96 -36.06 18.80
CA SER A 296 6.73 -35.73 18.08
C SER A 296 6.12 -36.93 17.40
N ASN A 297 4.80 -36.93 17.23
CA ASN A 297 4.05 -38.00 16.55
C ASN A 297 3.05 -37.41 15.56
N VAL A 298 2.86 -38.06 14.41
CA VAL A 298 1.82 -37.71 13.44
C VAL A 298 0.48 -38.28 13.90
N VAL A 299 -0.50 -37.42 14.16
CA VAL A 299 -1.83 -37.82 14.66
C VAL A 299 -2.89 -37.93 13.57
N GLU A 300 -2.79 -37.10 12.53
CA GLU A 300 -3.76 -37.04 11.45
C GLU A 300 -3.07 -36.70 10.12
N VAL A 301 -3.61 -37.23 9.02
CA VAL A 301 -3.14 -36.91 7.67
C VAL A 301 -4.31 -36.50 6.80
N ALA A 302 -4.29 -35.24 6.36
CA ALA A 302 -5.23 -34.70 5.40
C ALA A 302 -4.58 -34.69 4.00
N HIS A 303 -5.11 -35.51 3.10
CA HIS A 303 -4.61 -35.61 1.73
C HIS A 303 -5.44 -34.73 0.79
N GLY A 304 -4.81 -33.67 0.25
CA GLY A 304 -5.42 -32.75 -0.70
C GLY A 304 -4.98 -33.00 -2.14
N PRO A 305 -5.47 -32.20 -3.11
CA PRO A 305 -5.15 -32.38 -4.53
C PRO A 305 -3.69 -32.08 -4.90
N THR A 306 -3.07 -31.10 -4.23
CA THR A 306 -1.72 -30.62 -4.56
C THR A 306 -0.70 -30.88 -3.46
N ILE A 307 -1.15 -30.92 -2.20
CA ILE A 307 -0.33 -31.12 -1.00
C ILE A 307 -1.03 -32.09 -0.06
N THR A 308 -0.24 -32.76 0.78
CA THR A 308 -0.70 -33.55 1.93
C THR A 308 -0.24 -32.84 3.19
N ARG A 309 -1.17 -32.61 4.13
CA ARG A 309 -0.86 -32.03 5.43
C ARG A 309 -0.78 -33.14 6.48
N TYR A 310 0.38 -33.26 7.11
CA TYR A 310 0.63 -34.13 8.25
C TYR A 310 0.48 -33.30 9.53
N GLU A 311 -0.47 -33.67 10.38
CA GLU A 311 -0.65 -33.03 11.68
C GLU A 311 0.26 -33.69 12.70
N VAL A 312 1.25 -32.94 13.17
CA VAL A 312 2.28 -33.40 14.09
C VAL A 312 1.97 -32.84 15.48
N GLN A 313 1.81 -33.72 16.46
CA GLN A 313 1.72 -33.36 17.86
C GLN A 313 3.11 -33.37 18.48
N LEU A 314 3.46 -32.28 19.17
CA LEU A 314 4.77 -32.12 19.81
C LEU A 314 4.73 -32.62 21.26
N GLY A 315 5.84 -33.21 21.70
CA GLY A 315 6.09 -33.50 23.11
C GLY A 315 6.13 -32.23 23.99
N PRO A 316 5.92 -32.39 25.30
CA PRO A 316 5.86 -31.26 26.24
C PRO A 316 7.19 -30.49 26.29
N GLY A 317 7.10 -29.15 26.31
CA GLY A 317 8.27 -28.27 26.43
C GLY A 317 9.00 -27.94 25.12
N ILE A 318 8.59 -28.53 23.99
CA ILE A 318 9.17 -28.24 22.68
C ILE A 318 8.65 -26.90 22.15
N ARG A 319 9.58 -26.03 21.75
CA ARG A 319 9.24 -24.72 21.17
C ARG A 319 8.89 -24.86 19.70
N VAL A 320 7.71 -24.37 19.31
CA VAL A 320 7.20 -24.38 17.93
C VAL A 320 8.18 -23.78 16.92
N ASN A 321 8.85 -22.67 17.25
CA ASN A 321 9.81 -22.01 16.35
C ASN A 321 10.98 -22.91 15.92
N ARG A 322 11.27 -23.97 16.68
CA ARG A 322 12.34 -24.92 16.36
C ARG A 322 11.97 -25.75 15.12
N ILE A 323 10.70 -26.15 14.97
CA ILE A 323 10.27 -26.91 13.79
C ILE A 323 10.20 -26.01 12.56
N THR A 324 9.73 -24.78 12.70
CA THR A 324 9.68 -23.85 11.54
C THR A 324 11.06 -23.58 10.95
N ALA A 325 12.13 -23.66 11.77
CA ALA A 325 13.51 -23.53 11.30
C ALA A 325 14.06 -24.79 10.61
N LEU A 326 13.42 -25.95 10.80
CA LEU A 326 13.81 -27.23 10.22
C LEU A 326 13.07 -27.55 8.91
N ALA A 327 12.28 -26.62 8.37
CA ALA A 327 11.50 -26.85 7.16
C ALA A 327 12.35 -27.35 5.98
N ASP A 328 13.56 -26.81 5.80
CA ASP A 328 14.48 -27.24 4.73
C ASP A 328 15.03 -28.65 4.97
N ASN A 329 15.35 -29.01 6.23
CA ASN A 329 15.78 -30.36 6.58
C ASN A 329 14.66 -31.37 6.38
N ILE A 330 13.43 -31.03 6.81
CA ILE A 330 12.24 -31.87 6.60
C ILE A 330 11.99 -32.07 5.09
N ALA A 331 12.08 -31.00 4.30
CA ALA A 331 11.97 -31.09 2.85
C ALA A 331 13.03 -32.01 2.24
N MET A 332 14.27 -31.91 2.70
CA MET A 332 15.38 -32.76 2.24
C MET A 332 15.15 -34.24 2.58
N SER A 333 14.77 -34.57 3.82
CA SER A 333 14.49 -35.95 4.23
C SER A 333 13.34 -36.57 3.46
N LEU A 334 12.27 -35.80 3.23
CA LEU A 334 11.10 -36.25 2.47
C LEU A 334 11.31 -36.22 0.94
N ALA A 335 12.49 -35.80 0.46
CA ALA A 335 12.76 -35.56 -0.95
C ALA A 335 11.72 -34.64 -1.63
N ALA A 336 11.19 -33.68 -0.88
CA ALA A 336 10.17 -32.75 -1.34
C ALA A 336 10.80 -31.44 -1.85
N SER A 337 10.18 -30.82 -2.86
CA SER A 337 10.67 -29.54 -3.42
C SER A 337 10.73 -28.40 -2.40
N HIS A 338 9.79 -28.38 -1.48
CA HIS A 338 9.69 -27.45 -0.35
C HIS A 338 8.62 -28.00 0.60
N VAL A 339 8.63 -27.56 1.85
CA VAL A 339 7.62 -27.91 2.86
C VAL A 339 7.14 -26.63 3.54
N ARG A 340 5.83 -26.53 3.80
CA ARG A 340 5.27 -25.43 4.58
C ARG A 340 4.88 -25.93 5.98
N VAL A 341 5.42 -25.28 7.00
CA VAL A 341 5.09 -25.57 8.40
C VAL A 341 4.08 -24.53 8.90
N GLU A 342 2.85 -24.97 9.15
CA GLU A 342 1.78 -24.18 9.77
C GLU A 342 1.76 -24.45 11.27
N ALA A 343 2.08 -23.45 12.09
CA ALA A 343 2.16 -23.68 13.52
C ALA A 343 1.70 -22.46 14.37
N PRO A 344 0.78 -22.64 15.34
CA PRO A 344 -0.08 -23.82 15.55
C PRO A 344 -1.20 -23.91 14.50
N ILE A 345 -1.80 -25.10 14.31
CA ILE A 345 -3.04 -25.24 13.55
C ILE A 345 -4.19 -24.59 14.34
N PRO A 346 -4.97 -23.66 13.76
CA PRO A 346 -6.10 -23.04 14.46
C PRO A 346 -7.09 -24.08 15.01
N GLY A 347 -7.34 -24.04 16.32
CA GLY A 347 -8.28 -24.94 17.00
C GLY A 347 -7.75 -26.34 17.32
N LYS A 348 -6.49 -26.65 17.03
CA LYS A 348 -5.85 -27.94 17.36
C LYS A 348 -4.53 -27.73 18.12
N SER A 349 -4.18 -28.68 18.98
CA SER A 349 -2.88 -28.71 19.70
C SER A 349 -1.79 -29.43 18.88
N ALA A 350 -1.66 -29.06 17.61
CA ALA A 350 -0.75 -29.69 16.66
C ALA A 350 -0.15 -28.64 15.70
N ILE A 351 0.94 -29.01 15.03
CA ILE A 351 1.51 -28.28 13.89
C ILE A 351 1.16 -29.02 12.59
N GLY A 352 0.99 -28.29 11.50
CA GLY A 352 0.74 -28.85 10.18
C GLY A 352 2.00 -28.81 9.34
N VAL A 353 2.48 -29.95 8.87
CA VAL A 353 3.57 -30.06 7.90
C VAL A 353 2.95 -30.37 6.54
N GLU A 354 2.98 -29.40 5.63
CA GLU A 354 2.42 -29.52 4.29
C GLU A 354 3.51 -29.92 3.29
N VAL A 355 3.34 -31.10 2.71
CA VAL A 355 4.27 -31.70 1.76
C VAL A 355 3.60 -31.77 0.40
N PRO A 356 4.22 -31.26 -0.68
CA PRO A 356 3.72 -31.42 -2.04
C PRO A 356 3.54 -32.88 -2.44
N ASN A 357 2.41 -33.21 -3.06
CA ASN A 357 2.16 -34.55 -3.58
C ASN A 357 3.07 -34.82 -4.79
N THR A 358 3.51 -36.08 -4.92
CA THR A 358 4.24 -36.55 -6.11
C THR A 358 3.40 -36.41 -7.38
N GLN A 359 2.09 -36.72 -7.30
CA GLN A 359 1.13 -36.51 -8.38
C GLN A 359 0.13 -35.43 -7.98
N ARG A 360 0.28 -34.23 -8.54
CA ARG A 360 -0.66 -33.12 -8.32
C ARG A 360 -1.85 -33.26 -9.26
N VAL A 361 -3.06 -33.12 -8.71
CA VAL A 361 -4.30 -33.15 -9.50
C VAL A 361 -4.81 -31.73 -9.70
N MET A 362 -5.19 -31.42 -10.93
CA MET A 362 -5.80 -30.14 -11.28
C MET A 362 -7.22 -30.07 -10.73
N VAL A 363 -7.52 -28.99 -10.01
CA VAL A 363 -8.88 -28.65 -9.58
C VAL A 363 -9.55 -27.90 -10.72
N THR A 364 -10.55 -28.51 -11.36
CA THR A 364 -11.26 -27.89 -12.49
C THR A 364 -12.41 -27.01 -12.00
N LEU A 365 -12.78 -25.97 -12.76
CA LEU A 365 -13.95 -25.16 -12.41
C LEU A 365 -15.24 -26.00 -12.39
N ARG A 366 -15.37 -26.98 -13.30
CA ARG A 366 -16.57 -27.82 -13.39
C ARG A 366 -16.85 -28.56 -12.08
N GLU A 367 -15.84 -29.20 -11.48
CA GLU A 367 -16.06 -29.91 -10.22
C GLU A 367 -16.44 -28.99 -9.05
N MET A 368 -16.09 -27.71 -9.14
CA MET A 368 -16.48 -26.72 -8.13
C MET A 368 -17.94 -26.29 -8.32
N VAL A 369 -18.39 -26.11 -9.56
CA VAL A 369 -19.71 -25.51 -9.83
C VAL A 369 -20.81 -26.54 -10.08
N ASP A 370 -20.48 -27.75 -10.52
CA ASP A 370 -21.40 -28.86 -10.79
C ASP A 370 -21.76 -29.61 -9.49
N THR A 371 -22.20 -28.86 -8.48
CA THR A 371 -22.55 -29.40 -7.16
C THR A 371 -23.75 -28.67 -6.58
N LEU A 372 -24.61 -29.40 -5.85
CA LEU A 372 -25.74 -28.80 -5.13
C LEU A 372 -25.25 -27.76 -4.11
N GLU A 373 -24.11 -28.01 -3.46
CA GLU A 373 -23.50 -27.09 -2.49
C GLU A 373 -23.23 -25.70 -3.09
N PHE A 374 -22.83 -25.61 -4.37
CA PHE A 374 -22.63 -24.35 -5.06
C PHE A 374 -23.94 -23.76 -5.61
N HIS A 375 -24.80 -24.60 -6.20
CA HIS A 375 -26.06 -24.17 -6.78
C HIS A 375 -27.02 -23.57 -5.74
N ASP A 376 -27.11 -24.20 -4.56
CA ASP A 376 -28.05 -23.84 -3.48
C ASP A 376 -27.56 -22.66 -2.62
N GLN A 377 -26.43 -22.03 -2.98
CA GLN A 377 -25.92 -20.85 -2.27
C GLN A 377 -26.92 -19.70 -2.34
N ALA A 378 -27.37 -19.24 -1.17
CA ALA A 378 -28.35 -18.17 -1.05
C ALA A 378 -27.85 -16.83 -1.62
N SER A 379 -26.55 -16.54 -1.51
CA SER A 379 -25.98 -15.33 -2.11
C SER A 379 -25.80 -15.48 -3.62
N LYS A 380 -26.25 -14.44 -4.33
CA LYS A 380 -26.03 -14.31 -5.77
C LYS A 380 -24.55 -14.19 -6.12
N LEU A 381 -23.77 -13.48 -5.30
CA LEU A 381 -22.35 -13.24 -5.57
C LEU A 381 -21.42 -14.27 -4.90
N THR A 382 -21.90 -15.50 -4.69
CA THR A 382 -21.02 -16.61 -4.29
C THR A 382 -20.17 -17.07 -5.46
N VAL A 383 -18.87 -17.16 -5.24
CA VAL A 383 -17.85 -17.55 -6.22
C VAL A 383 -17.01 -18.73 -5.71
N ALA A 384 -16.56 -19.57 -6.63
CA ALA A 384 -15.65 -20.67 -6.31
C ALA A 384 -14.20 -20.19 -6.20
N LEU A 385 -13.50 -20.63 -5.14
CA LEU A 385 -12.07 -20.36 -4.96
C LEU A 385 -11.21 -21.58 -5.32
N GLY A 386 -11.70 -22.79 -5.05
CA GLY A 386 -10.98 -24.04 -5.25
C GLY A 386 -11.18 -25.00 -4.10
N LYS A 387 -10.25 -25.94 -3.91
CA LYS A 387 -10.27 -26.90 -2.79
C LYS A 387 -9.26 -26.51 -1.72
N ASP A 388 -9.56 -26.82 -0.46
CA ASP A 388 -8.58 -26.74 0.61
C ASP A 388 -7.60 -27.93 0.61
N VAL A 389 -6.72 -27.95 1.60
CA VAL A 389 -5.72 -28.99 1.82
C VAL A 389 -6.30 -30.38 2.10
N SER A 390 -7.60 -30.46 2.42
CA SER A 390 -8.33 -31.71 2.65
C SER A 390 -9.17 -32.09 1.43
N GLY A 391 -9.10 -31.32 0.35
CA GLY A 391 -9.87 -31.56 -0.87
C GLY A 391 -11.32 -31.08 -0.80
N VAL A 392 -11.70 -30.34 0.23
CA VAL A 392 -13.07 -29.82 0.41
C VAL A 392 -13.25 -28.56 -0.42
N HIS A 393 -14.39 -28.45 -1.11
CA HIS A 393 -14.73 -27.27 -1.89
C HIS A 393 -14.78 -26.02 -1.01
N LYS A 394 -14.21 -24.93 -1.50
CA LYS A 394 -14.27 -23.61 -0.87
C LYS A 394 -14.92 -22.62 -1.82
N TYR A 395 -16.02 -22.07 -1.31
CA TYR A 395 -16.75 -20.97 -1.91
C TYR A 395 -16.62 -19.75 -1.01
N THR A 396 -16.82 -18.58 -1.59
CA THR A 396 -16.89 -17.34 -0.83
C THR A 396 -17.91 -16.39 -1.41
N ASP A 397 -18.44 -15.50 -0.56
CA ASP A 397 -19.52 -14.59 -0.91
C ASP A 397 -18.99 -13.15 -0.96
N LEU A 398 -19.00 -12.55 -2.15
CA LEU A 398 -18.53 -11.18 -2.35
C LEU A 398 -19.41 -10.15 -1.63
N THR A 399 -20.65 -10.47 -1.24
CA THR A 399 -21.48 -9.53 -0.45
C THR A 399 -20.99 -9.39 0.99
N ARG A 400 -20.38 -10.46 1.55
CA ARG A 400 -19.79 -10.47 2.90
C ARG A 400 -18.36 -9.95 2.92
N MET A 401 -17.70 -9.96 1.77
CA MET A 401 -16.40 -9.36 1.51
C MET A 401 -16.58 -8.32 0.40
N PRO A 402 -17.19 -7.15 0.69
CA PRO A 402 -17.71 -6.23 -0.33
C PRO A 402 -16.65 -5.75 -1.32
N HIS A 403 -15.37 -5.84 -0.94
CA HIS A 403 -14.22 -5.64 -1.82
C HIS A 403 -13.18 -6.74 -1.58
N LEU A 404 -12.56 -7.22 -2.66
CA LEU A 404 -11.53 -8.25 -2.66
C LEU A 404 -10.25 -7.73 -3.31
N LEU A 405 -9.10 -7.93 -2.65
CA LEU A 405 -7.79 -7.68 -3.23
C LEU A 405 -7.12 -9.03 -3.54
N VAL A 406 -6.68 -9.20 -4.79
CA VAL A 406 -5.96 -10.40 -5.24
C VAL A 406 -4.51 -10.03 -5.55
N GLY A 407 -3.56 -10.62 -4.84
CA GLY A 407 -2.12 -10.40 -5.03
C GLY A 407 -1.38 -11.69 -5.28
N GLY A 408 -0.38 -11.65 -6.16
CA GLY A 408 0.47 -12.79 -6.49
C GLY A 408 1.53 -12.41 -7.51
N ALA A 409 2.67 -13.12 -7.52
CA ALA A 409 3.71 -12.94 -8.53
C ALA A 409 3.25 -13.45 -9.91
N THR A 410 3.99 -13.12 -10.97
CA THR A 410 3.75 -13.71 -12.30
C THR A 410 3.73 -15.23 -12.23
N ASN A 411 2.81 -15.87 -12.97
CA ASN A 411 2.63 -17.32 -13.00
C ASN A 411 2.19 -17.97 -11.67
N SER A 412 1.76 -17.17 -10.68
CA SER A 412 1.18 -17.71 -9.43
C SER A 412 -0.27 -18.17 -9.54
N GLY A 413 -0.93 -17.91 -10.68
CA GLY A 413 -2.34 -18.22 -10.91
C GLY A 413 -3.31 -17.05 -10.65
N LYS A 414 -2.82 -15.82 -10.41
CA LYS A 414 -3.66 -14.61 -10.23
C LYS A 414 -4.74 -14.47 -11.33
N SER A 415 -4.33 -14.57 -12.59
CA SER A 415 -5.24 -14.37 -13.73
C SER A 415 -6.29 -15.47 -13.84
N ILE A 416 -5.88 -16.73 -13.63
CA ILE A 416 -6.79 -17.89 -13.59
C ILE A 416 -7.79 -17.75 -12.44
N CYS A 417 -7.34 -17.25 -11.29
CA CYS A 417 -8.22 -16.96 -10.15
C CYS A 417 -9.28 -15.90 -10.51
N LEU A 418 -8.89 -14.79 -11.14
CA LEU A 418 -9.85 -13.78 -11.60
C LEU A 418 -10.84 -14.34 -12.63
N ALA A 419 -10.36 -15.10 -13.61
CA ALA A 419 -11.24 -15.77 -14.57
C ALA A 419 -12.21 -16.75 -13.89
N THR A 420 -11.75 -17.50 -12.88
CA THR A 420 -12.58 -18.42 -12.09
C THR A 420 -13.69 -17.67 -11.34
N ILE A 421 -13.38 -16.52 -10.74
CA ILE A 421 -14.35 -15.65 -10.07
C ILE A 421 -15.39 -15.14 -11.07
N ILE A 422 -14.97 -14.60 -12.22
CA ILE A 422 -15.87 -14.09 -13.25
C ILE A 422 -16.78 -15.20 -13.80
N MET A 423 -16.19 -16.35 -14.14
CA MET A 423 -16.93 -17.50 -14.64
C MET A 423 -17.94 -18.03 -13.63
N SER A 424 -17.58 -18.11 -12.34
CA SER A 424 -18.49 -18.52 -11.26
C SER A 424 -19.76 -17.65 -11.21
N LEU A 425 -19.61 -16.34 -11.49
CA LEU A 425 -20.73 -15.40 -11.50
C LEU A 425 -21.61 -15.57 -12.75
N ILE A 426 -21.03 -15.58 -13.96
CA ILE A 426 -21.81 -15.62 -15.21
C ILE A 426 -22.47 -16.98 -15.49
N LEU A 427 -21.98 -18.06 -14.84
CA LEU A 427 -22.61 -19.38 -14.89
C LEU A 427 -23.92 -19.43 -14.07
N ARG A 428 -24.11 -18.53 -13.11
CA ARG A 428 -25.29 -18.49 -12.22
C ARG A 428 -26.20 -17.29 -12.46
N LEU A 429 -25.67 -16.18 -12.97
CA LEU A 429 -26.37 -14.90 -13.01
C LEU A 429 -26.58 -14.39 -14.44
N SER A 430 -27.80 -13.94 -14.70
CA SER A 430 -28.15 -13.26 -15.94
C SER A 430 -27.66 -11.80 -15.95
N PRO A 431 -27.59 -11.12 -17.12
CA PRO A 431 -27.31 -9.69 -17.20
C PRO A 431 -28.32 -8.78 -16.47
N LYS A 432 -29.52 -9.28 -16.16
CA LYS A 432 -30.51 -8.59 -15.32
C LYS A 432 -30.09 -8.58 -13.84
N GLU A 433 -29.34 -9.58 -13.41
CA GLU A 433 -28.94 -9.77 -12.01
C GLU A 433 -27.53 -9.31 -11.73
N LEU A 434 -26.65 -9.35 -12.74
CA LEU A 434 -25.25 -8.98 -12.64
C LEU A 434 -24.82 -8.13 -13.83
N ARG A 435 -24.15 -7.03 -13.50
CA ARG A 435 -23.41 -6.20 -14.45
C ARG A 435 -21.94 -6.15 -14.07
N LEU A 436 -21.07 -6.12 -15.08
CA LEU A 436 -19.63 -6.16 -14.93
C LEU A 436 -19.00 -4.89 -15.50
N VAL A 437 -18.01 -4.37 -14.79
CA VAL A 437 -17.10 -3.34 -15.28
C VAL A 437 -15.70 -3.93 -15.20
N MET A 438 -15.00 -4.00 -16.33
CA MET A 438 -13.67 -4.60 -16.40
C MET A 438 -12.65 -3.57 -16.85
N ILE A 439 -11.56 -3.45 -16.09
CA ILE A 439 -10.42 -2.59 -16.38
C ILE A 439 -9.19 -3.49 -16.53
N ASP A 440 -8.59 -3.49 -17.72
CA ASP A 440 -7.42 -4.31 -18.07
C ASP A 440 -6.40 -3.47 -18.84
N PRO A 441 -5.50 -2.76 -18.12
CA PRO A 441 -4.49 -1.93 -18.74
C PRO A 441 -3.47 -2.75 -19.54
N LYS A 442 -3.30 -4.04 -19.21
CA LYS A 442 -2.35 -4.94 -19.86
C LYS A 442 -2.90 -5.58 -21.13
N ARG A 443 -4.22 -5.58 -21.32
CA ARG A 443 -4.94 -6.13 -22.48
C ARG A 443 -4.77 -7.63 -22.67
N VAL A 444 -4.41 -8.35 -21.61
CA VAL A 444 -4.14 -9.79 -21.68
C VAL A 444 -5.30 -10.59 -21.14
N GLU A 445 -5.76 -10.28 -19.93
CA GLU A 445 -6.58 -11.20 -19.14
C GLU A 445 -8.08 -10.98 -19.38
N MET A 446 -8.53 -9.74 -19.49
CA MET A 446 -9.97 -9.44 -19.58
C MET A 446 -10.47 -9.29 -21.01
N THR A 447 -9.57 -9.20 -22.00
CA THR A 447 -9.94 -9.13 -23.42
C THR A 447 -10.78 -10.33 -23.87
N PHE A 448 -10.63 -11.50 -23.23
CA PHE A 448 -11.44 -12.69 -23.51
C PHE A 448 -12.93 -12.54 -23.15
N PHE A 449 -13.26 -11.59 -22.27
CA PHE A 449 -14.63 -11.32 -21.84
C PHE A 449 -15.31 -10.20 -22.63
N GLU A 450 -14.63 -9.62 -23.62
CA GLU A 450 -15.19 -8.58 -24.48
C GLU A 450 -16.46 -9.06 -25.19
N GLY A 451 -17.49 -8.21 -25.22
CA GLY A 451 -18.78 -8.53 -25.86
C GLY A 451 -19.74 -9.35 -24.99
N LEU A 452 -19.38 -9.70 -23.74
CA LEU A 452 -20.34 -10.28 -22.81
C LEU A 452 -21.53 -9.33 -22.58
N PRO A 453 -22.79 -9.83 -22.56
CA PRO A 453 -23.96 -9.00 -22.34
C PRO A 453 -24.03 -8.42 -20.91
N HIS A 454 -23.24 -8.97 -19.98
CA HIS A 454 -23.10 -8.45 -18.62
C HIS A 454 -22.28 -7.17 -18.54
N LEU A 455 -21.45 -6.85 -19.53
CA LEU A 455 -20.60 -5.66 -19.50
C LEU A 455 -21.42 -4.36 -19.58
N MET A 456 -21.09 -3.39 -18.74
CA MET A 456 -21.69 -2.03 -18.78
C MET A 456 -21.01 -1.09 -19.76
N CYS A 457 -19.78 -1.41 -20.14
CA CYS A 457 -18.97 -0.72 -21.12
C CYS A 457 -17.96 -1.72 -21.72
N PRO A 458 -17.37 -1.42 -22.88
CA PRO A 458 -16.22 -2.17 -23.39
C PRO A 458 -15.13 -2.30 -22.32
N VAL A 459 -14.30 -3.34 -22.42
CA VAL A 459 -13.20 -3.55 -21.48
C VAL A 459 -12.26 -2.34 -21.54
N VAL A 460 -12.07 -1.68 -20.39
CA VAL A 460 -11.32 -0.43 -20.31
C VAL A 460 -9.83 -0.74 -20.38
N LYS A 461 -9.20 -0.33 -21.47
CA LYS A 461 -7.78 -0.63 -21.78
C LYS A 461 -6.86 0.55 -21.52
N ASP A 462 -7.39 1.77 -21.48
CA ASP A 462 -6.62 2.98 -21.22
C ASP A 462 -6.74 3.34 -19.72
N VAL A 463 -5.58 3.42 -19.06
CA VAL A 463 -5.45 3.87 -17.66
C VAL A 463 -6.06 5.26 -17.47
N LYS A 464 -6.06 6.12 -18.49
CA LYS A 464 -6.64 7.46 -18.44
C LYS A 464 -8.17 7.46 -18.43
N GLU A 465 -8.80 6.42 -18.98
CA GLU A 465 -10.27 6.27 -19.01
C GLU A 465 -10.81 5.67 -17.71
N ALA A 466 -10.00 4.85 -17.02
CA ALA A 466 -10.37 4.16 -15.78
C ALA A 466 -10.95 5.10 -14.68
N PRO A 467 -10.35 6.28 -14.37
CA PRO A 467 -10.94 7.21 -13.41
C PRO A 467 -12.34 7.71 -13.80
N GLY A 468 -12.61 7.88 -15.10
CA GLY A 468 -13.92 8.27 -15.61
C GLY A 468 -14.97 7.21 -15.32
N VAL A 469 -14.63 5.94 -15.61
CA VAL A 469 -15.49 4.78 -15.36
C VAL A 469 -15.75 4.59 -13.86
N LEU A 470 -14.72 4.67 -13.02
CA LEU A 470 -14.88 4.56 -11.57
C LEU A 470 -15.77 5.68 -11.00
N ARG A 471 -15.63 6.92 -11.48
CA ARG A 471 -16.53 8.02 -11.10
C ARG A 471 -17.98 7.76 -11.49
N ALA A 472 -18.22 7.13 -12.65
CA ALA A 472 -19.56 6.77 -13.08
C ALA A 472 -20.16 5.66 -12.20
N VAL A 473 -19.35 4.68 -11.75
CA VAL A 473 -19.78 3.68 -10.75
C VAL A 473 -20.13 4.33 -9.42
N VAL A 474 -19.34 5.31 -8.94
CA VAL A 474 -19.65 6.07 -7.72
C VAL A 474 -20.96 6.84 -7.86
N ARG A 475 -21.22 7.47 -9.01
CA ARG A 475 -22.49 8.16 -9.27
C ARG A 475 -23.70 7.21 -9.21
N GLU A 476 -23.56 6.01 -9.76
CA GLU A 476 -24.61 4.98 -9.68
C GLU A 476 -24.81 4.50 -8.24
N MET A 477 -23.74 4.39 -7.43
CA MET A 477 -23.85 4.12 -6.00
C MET A 477 -24.67 5.20 -5.28
N ASP A 478 -24.38 6.48 -5.52
CA ASP A 478 -25.11 7.60 -4.90
C ASP A 478 -26.60 7.59 -5.31
N ARG A 479 -26.90 7.39 -6.61
CA ARG A 479 -28.27 7.24 -7.12
C ARG A 479 -29.03 6.10 -6.44
N ARG A 480 -28.37 4.98 -6.18
CA ARG A 480 -28.98 3.84 -5.47
C ARG A 480 -29.25 4.18 -4.01
N TYR A 481 -28.34 4.88 -3.33
CA TYR A 481 -28.58 5.33 -1.96
C TYR A 481 -29.80 6.25 -1.84
N GLU A 482 -29.97 7.18 -2.78
CA GLU A 482 -31.15 8.05 -2.85
C GLU A 482 -32.44 7.21 -2.98
N ARG A 483 -32.48 6.29 -3.96
CA ARG A 483 -33.62 5.38 -4.17
C ARG A 483 -33.92 4.52 -2.94
N PHE A 484 -32.89 3.97 -2.32
CA PHE A 484 -33.05 3.12 -1.13
C PHE A 484 -33.59 3.92 0.05
N SER A 485 -33.12 5.16 0.23
CA SER A 485 -33.60 6.08 1.25
C SER A 485 -35.08 6.42 1.03
N GLU A 486 -35.48 6.77 -0.19
CA GLU A 486 -36.87 7.10 -0.54
C GLU A 486 -37.82 5.91 -0.32
N ALA A 487 -37.39 4.68 -0.63
CA ALA A 487 -38.18 3.47 -0.42
C ALA A 487 -38.08 2.87 1.00
N GLY A 488 -37.30 3.48 1.89
CA GLY A 488 -37.09 3.01 3.27
C GLY A 488 -36.46 1.62 3.35
N VAL A 489 -35.52 1.30 2.47
CA VAL A 489 -34.78 0.03 2.43
C VAL A 489 -33.29 0.26 2.69
N ARG A 490 -32.61 -0.75 3.26
CA ARG A 490 -31.20 -0.61 3.67
C ARG A 490 -30.20 -1.06 2.61
N ASN A 491 -30.62 -1.90 1.67
CA ASN A 491 -29.74 -2.55 0.70
C ASN A 491 -30.51 -2.93 -0.58
N ILE A 492 -29.75 -3.39 -1.58
CA ILE A 492 -30.26 -3.80 -2.88
C ILE A 492 -31.24 -4.97 -2.79
N ASP A 493 -31.05 -5.91 -1.85
CA ASP A 493 -31.98 -7.03 -1.65
C ASP A 493 -33.34 -6.54 -1.15
N GLY A 494 -33.33 -5.60 -0.20
CA GLY A 494 -34.54 -4.95 0.29
C GLY A 494 -35.27 -4.16 -0.81
N TRP A 495 -34.53 -3.48 -1.69
CA TRP A 495 -35.09 -2.82 -2.88
C TRP A 495 -35.74 -3.84 -3.82
N ASN A 496 -34.96 -4.84 -4.25
CA ASN A 496 -35.38 -5.86 -5.22
C ASN A 496 -36.54 -6.73 -4.73
N ALA A 497 -36.79 -6.79 -3.42
CA ALA A 497 -37.94 -7.48 -2.84
C ALA A 497 -39.23 -6.67 -2.90
N LYS A 498 -39.16 -5.34 -3.05
CA LYS A 498 -40.32 -4.43 -3.05
C LYS A 498 -40.78 -4.00 -4.45
N VAL A 499 -39.89 -4.08 -5.44
CA VAL A 499 -40.16 -3.57 -6.79
C VAL A 499 -40.51 -4.69 -7.77
N GLU A 500 -41.21 -4.33 -8.83
CA GLU A 500 -41.53 -5.23 -9.93
C GLU A 500 -40.24 -5.72 -10.64
N PRO A 501 -40.26 -6.91 -11.29
CA PRO A 501 -39.08 -7.50 -11.93
C PRO A 501 -38.30 -6.57 -12.87
N GLU A 502 -38.99 -5.66 -13.56
CA GLU A 502 -38.43 -4.71 -14.52
C GLU A 502 -37.63 -3.57 -13.85
N GLU A 503 -37.96 -3.26 -12.59
CA GLU A 503 -37.32 -2.20 -11.80
C GLU A 503 -36.22 -2.73 -10.88
N LYS A 504 -36.00 -4.06 -10.88
CA LYS A 504 -34.94 -4.69 -10.09
C LYS A 504 -33.58 -4.21 -10.56
N LEU A 505 -32.74 -3.87 -9.59
CA LEU A 505 -31.36 -3.47 -9.81
C LEU A 505 -30.46 -4.70 -9.83
N SER A 506 -29.57 -4.74 -10.82
CA SER A 506 -28.49 -5.72 -10.88
C SER A 506 -27.40 -5.38 -9.86
N TYR A 507 -26.68 -6.39 -9.36
CA TYR A 507 -25.38 -6.16 -8.74
C TYR A 507 -24.39 -5.63 -9.79
N ILE A 508 -23.45 -4.81 -9.36
CA ILE A 508 -22.35 -4.33 -10.19
C ILE A 508 -21.05 -4.85 -9.56
N VAL A 509 -20.29 -5.64 -10.31
CA VAL A 509 -18.94 -6.08 -9.90
C VAL A 509 -17.92 -5.38 -10.78
N VAL A 510 -17.04 -4.61 -10.14
CA VAL A 510 -15.92 -3.94 -10.81
C VAL A 510 -14.67 -4.80 -10.63
N ILE A 511 -14.09 -5.24 -11.74
CA ILE A 511 -12.84 -6.01 -11.77
C ILE A 511 -11.76 -5.12 -12.37
N VAL A 512 -10.67 -4.96 -11.63
CA VAL A 512 -9.47 -4.25 -12.08
C VAL A 512 -8.35 -5.25 -12.14
N ASP A 513 -7.89 -5.59 -13.35
CA ASP A 513 -6.61 -6.25 -13.49
C ASP A 513 -5.48 -5.23 -13.32
N GLU A 514 -4.43 -5.68 -12.66
CA GLU A 514 -3.24 -4.91 -12.31
C GLU A 514 -3.53 -3.50 -11.76
N LEU A 515 -4.07 -3.45 -10.53
CA LEU A 515 -4.35 -2.18 -9.85
C LEU A 515 -3.10 -1.27 -9.75
N ALA A 516 -1.89 -1.84 -9.72
CA ALA A 516 -0.65 -1.08 -9.66
C ALA A 516 -0.43 -0.17 -10.88
N ASP A 517 -0.98 -0.51 -12.06
CA ASP A 517 -0.87 0.32 -13.25
C ASP A 517 -1.83 1.53 -13.21
N LEU A 518 -2.81 1.53 -12.29
CA LEU A 518 -3.74 2.65 -12.06
C LEU A 518 -3.32 3.58 -10.91
N MET A 519 -2.38 3.18 -10.06
CA MET A 519 -1.88 3.94 -8.90
C MET A 519 -0.63 4.74 -9.25
#